data_AF-A0A2D6PJT0-F1
#
_entry.id   AF-A0A2D6PJT0-F1
#
_cell.length_a   1.000
_cell.length_b   1.000
_cell.length_c   1.000
_cell.angle_alpha   90.00
_cell.angle_beta   90.00
_cell.angle_gamma   90.00
#
_symmetry.space_group_name_H-M   'P 1'
#
loop_
_entity.id
_entity.type
_entity.pdbx_description
1 polymer ?
#
loop_
_entity_poly.entity_id
_entity_poly.type
_entity_poly.pdbx_seq_one_letter_code
_entity_poly.pdbx_strand_id
1 'polypeptide(L)'
;MINEIKQVLKETPGLKGREIAKKLDKDRKEVNSYLSRHNDGLYQDKNDFKWYLRAIDTVEWHLGCSSWLTCEGFEQSYSEIGNLIDSEESNIMVRLPEGFRVLLIAGARLISLINYLNYLGKNVTLDFELCKGSMGYLDRLGFFDHIHSDIEILPNRPTTSRAKRYKGNSYNLVEIGDIDLNSFNDELPEELTAAFTNHTGESYYMAAFTVFSELIGNVQEHSETPIPGFAALQFYEGKNSHDSHIQTVISDHGLGLSNTLKENLHKHYPKLASTMDLDCVASDLKLITKALTDGKLSRFGHNPDGEARGLGLKRSQDYALKYNAEITVRQENLMVKLFFGDGKLIRSNHRTDLEFLAGTHVCFDFILK
;
A
#
# COMPACT_ATOMS: atom_id res chain seq x y z
N MET A 1 27.07 14.31 20.13
CA MET A 1 28.39 13.85 19.63
C MET A 1 28.30 12.67 18.67
N ILE A 2 27.69 11.52 19.01
CA ILE A 2 27.61 10.38 18.06
C ILE A 2 26.93 10.73 16.72
N ASN A 3 25.81 11.46 16.73
CA ASN A 3 25.11 11.89 15.52
C ASN A 3 25.96 12.86 14.66
N GLU A 4 26.69 13.77 15.29
CA GLU A 4 27.61 14.69 14.61
C GLU A 4 28.77 13.93 13.95
N ILE A 5 29.32 12.92 14.64
CA ILE A 5 30.36 12.03 14.10
C ILE A 5 29.82 11.22 12.92
N LYS A 6 28.61 10.66 13.03
CA LYS A 6 27.95 9.92 11.94
C LYS A 6 27.74 10.82 10.72
N GLN A 7 27.30 12.07 10.90
CA GLN A 7 27.14 13.03 9.81
C GLN A 7 28.47 13.34 9.11
N VAL A 8 29.53 13.58 9.88
CA VAL A 8 30.89 13.80 9.33
C VAL A 8 31.37 12.60 8.52
N LEU A 9 31.15 11.38 9.01
CA LEU A 9 31.55 10.14 8.34
C LEU A 9 30.63 9.76 7.17
N LYS A 10 29.40 10.28 7.13
CA LYS A 10 28.48 10.18 5.97
C LYS A 10 28.99 11.04 4.81
N GLU A 11 29.40 12.27 5.09
CA GLU A 11 29.93 13.20 4.09
C GLU A 11 31.37 12.89 3.68
N THR A 12 32.16 12.32 4.59
CA THR A 12 33.57 11.99 4.33
C THR A 12 33.93 10.69 5.06
N PRO A 13 33.67 9.53 4.45
CA PRO A 13 34.02 8.23 5.03
C PRO A 13 35.54 8.06 5.17
N GLY A 14 35.96 7.25 6.13
CA GLY A 14 37.37 6.88 6.29
C GLY A 14 38.22 7.99 6.90
N LEU A 15 37.78 8.57 8.02
CA LEU A 15 38.56 9.60 8.73
C LEU A 15 39.19 9.04 10.00
N LYS A 16 40.40 9.50 10.33
CA LYS A 16 41.00 9.25 11.65
C LYS A 16 40.32 10.11 12.70
N GLY A 17 40.32 9.70 13.96
CA GLY A 17 39.69 10.47 15.05
C GLY A 17 40.18 11.92 15.17
N ARG A 18 41.42 12.22 14.76
CA ARG A 18 41.96 13.59 14.67
C ARG A 18 41.27 14.45 13.59
N GLU A 19 40.88 13.83 12.48
CA GLU A 19 40.24 14.50 11.34
C GLU A 19 38.76 14.74 11.64
N ILE A 20 38.11 13.79 12.32
CA ILE A 20 36.76 13.94 12.85
C ILE A 20 36.73 15.10 13.86
N ALA A 21 37.67 15.14 14.82
CA ALA A 21 37.76 16.21 15.80
C ALA A 21 37.92 17.60 15.14
N LYS A 22 38.74 17.68 14.08
CA LYS A 22 38.92 18.92 13.31
C LYS A 22 37.64 19.36 12.60
N LYS A 23 36.86 18.44 12.04
CA LYS A 23 35.58 18.76 11.38
C LYS A 23 34.49 19.17 12.36
N LEU A 24 34.55 18.70 13.61
CA LEU A 24 33.59 19.02 14.65
C LEU A 24 33.99 20.21 15.54
N ASP A 25 35.16 20.82 15.28
CA ASP A 25 35.77 21.85 16.13
C ASP A 25 35.86 21.43 17.62
N LYS A 26 36.32 20.19 17.85
CA LYS A 26 36.41 19.57 19.19
C LYS A 26 37.82 19.08 19.50
N ASP A 27 38.09 18.86 20.79
CA ASP A 27 39.38 18.31 21.22
C ASP A 27 39.56 16.85 20.76
N ARG A 28 40.77 16.53 20.33
CA ARG A 28 41.12 15.19 19.82
C ARG A 28 40.99 14.10 20.88
N LYS A 29 41.36 14.38 22.14
CA LYS A 29 41.27 13.38 23.22
C LYS A 29 39.81 13.12 23.58
N GLU A 30 38.99 14.16 23.58
CA GLU A 30 37.55 14.04 23.80
C GLU A 30 36.90 13.12 22.76
N VAL A 31 37.11 13.39 21.46
CA VAL A 31 36.53 12.59 20.37
C VAL A 31 37.04 11.15 20.37
N ASN A 32 38.34 10.92 20.57
CA ASN A 32 38.88 9.57 20.64
C ASN A 32 38.36 8.79 21.86
N SER A 33 38.28 9.43 23.03
CA SER A 33 37.72 8.81 24.23
C SER A 33 36.25 8.47 24.01
N TYR A 34 35.50 9.33 23.32
CA TYR A 34 34.10 9.09 23.01
C TYR A 34 33.92 7.91 22.04
N LEU A 35 34.64 7.90 20.92
CA LEU A 35 34.63 6.82 19.92
C LEU A 35 35.01 5.45 20.51
N SER A 36 35.95 5.41 21.46
CA SER A 36 36.37 4.16 22.11
C SER A 36 35.29 3.54 23.01
N ARG A 37 34.32 4.36 23.46
CA ARG A 37 33.24 3.95 24.37
C ARG A 37 31.87 3.84 23.70
N HIS A 38 31.70 4.45 22.53
CA HIS A 38 30.43 4.53 21.81
C HIS A 38 30.67 4.26 20.32
N ASN A 39 30.63 2.99 19.93
CA ASN A 39 30.90 2.52 18.56
C ASN A 39 29.64 2.04 17.83
N ASP A 40 28.45 2.37 18.32
CA ASP A 40 27.19 1.99 17.68
C ASP A 40 27.06 2.59 16.28
N GLY A 41 26.90 1.70 15.28
CA GLY A 41 26.86 2.06 13.86
C GLY A 41 28.21 2.51 13.28
N LEU A 42 29.31 2.37 14.02
CA LEU A 42 30.66 2.71 13.57
C LEU A 42 31.55 1.46 13.56
N TYR A 43 32.52 1.44 12.65
CA TYR A 43 33.65 0.52 12.77
C TYR A 43 34.96 1.26 12.50
N GLN A 44 36.02 0.78 13.13
CA GLN A 44 37.37 1.25 12.87
C GLN A 44 38.11 0.17 12.08
N ASP A 45 38.69 0.53 10.94
CA ASP A 45 39.63 -0.34 10.26
C ASP A 45 40.89 -0.46 11.12
N LYS A 46 41.23 -1.69 11.49
CA LYS A 46 42.34 -2.00 12.39
C LYS A 46 43.71 -1.74 11.76
N ASN A 47 43.79 -1.66 10.43
CA ASN A 47 45.04 -1.48 9.70
C ASN A 47 45.44 -0.01 9.57
N ASP A 48 44.47 0.89 9.34
CA ASP A 48 44.75 2.31 9.10
C ASP A 48 44.15 3.27 10.13
N PHE A 49 43.45 2.72 11.13
CA PHE A 49 42.79 3.42 12.24
C PHE A 49 41.74 4.44 11.80
N LYS A 50 41.25 4.34 10.56
CA LYS A 50 40.16 5.17 10.08
C LYS A 50 38.83 4.61 10.55
N TRP A 51 37.93 5.54 10.84
CA TRP A 51 36.56 5.26 11.20
C TRP A 51 35.67 5.35 9.98
N TYR A 52 34.72 4.44 9.94
CA TYR A 52 33.71 4.33 8.92
C TYR A 52 32.37 4.15 9.63
N LEU A 53 31.31 4.58 8.97
CA LEU A 53 29.99 4.05 9.29
C LEU A 53 30.02 2.55 8.97
N ARG A 54 29.52 1.70 9.85
CA ARG A 54 29.19 0.33 9.48
C ARG A 54 28.22 0.41 8.30
N ALA A 55 28.50 -0.30 7.21
CA ALA A 55 27.60 -0.43 6.08
C ALA A 55 26.39 -1.27 6.49
N ILE A 56 25.54 -0.77 7.40
CA ILE A 56 24.50 -1.56 8.07
C ILE A 56 23.35 -0.69 8.64
N ASP A 57 23.11 0.52 8.12
CA ASP A 57 21.86 1.24 8.42
C ASP A 57 20.90 1.14 7.23
N THR A 58 21.13 0.23 6.28
CA THR A 58 20.32 0.11 5.05
C THR A 58 19.83 -1.32 4.83
N VAL A 59 18.52 -1.50 4.83
CA VAL A 59 17.89 -2.72 4.30
C VAL A 59 17.75 -2.56 2.79
N GLU A 60 18.29 -3.51 2.03
CA GLU A 60 18.04 -3.60 0.60
C GLU A 60 16.88 -4.56 0.33
N TRP A 61 15.75 -4.02 -0.12
CA TRP A 61 14.60 -4.81 -0.51
C TRP A 61 14.53 -4.91 -2.04
N HIS A 62 14.78 -6.11 -2.56
CA HIS A 62 14.72 -6.39 -3.99
C HIS A 62 13.32 -6.93 -4.35
N LEU A 63 12.57 -6.18 -5.17
CA LEU A 63 11.19 -6.51 -5.50
C LEU A 63 11.08 -7.58 -6.60
N GLY A 64 10.84 -8.84 -6.20
CA GLY A 64 10.35 -9.90 -7.09
C GLY A 64 11.38 -10.51 -8.05
N CYS A 65 10.97 -11.61 -8.68
CA CYS A 65 11.81 -12.43 -9.59
C CYS A 65 11.23 -12.59 -11.00
N SER A 66 10.20 -11.81 -11.37
CA SER A 66 9.43 -11.98 -12.61
C SER A 66 9.48 -10.73 -13.50
N SER A 67 8.71 -10.68 -14.60
CA SER A 67 8.57 -9.47 -15.43
C SER A 67 7.51 -8.47 -14.92
N TRP A 68 6.65 -8.90 -14.00
CA TRP A 68 5.60 -8.08 -13.39
C TRP A 68 5.64 -8.18 -11.86
N LEU A 69 5.48 -7.05 -11.18
CA LEU A 69 5.16 -7.02 -9.76
C LEU A 69 3.68 -7.31 -9.59
N THR A 70 3.37 -8.52 -9.13
CA THR A 70 2.02 -8.92 -8.74
C THR A 70 1.81 -8.73 -7.24
N CYS A 71 0.57 -8.88 -6.80
CA CYS A 71 0.20 -8.97 -5.39
C CYS A 71 1.03 -10.04 -4.65
N GLU A 72 1.15 -11.24 -5.23
CA GLU A 72 1.92 -12.34 -4.66
C GLU A 72 3.42 -12.03 -4.65
N GLY A 73 3.94 -11.44 -5.73
CA GLY A 73 5.35 -11.05 -5.81
C GLY A 73 5.73 -10.02 -4.75
N PHE A 74 4.84 -9.04 -4.50
CA PHE A 74 4.99 -8.08 -3.42
C PHE A 74 5.04 -8.78 -2.05
N GLU A 75 4.00 -9.55 -1.68
CA GLU A 75 3.93 -10.20 -0.37
C GLU A 75 5.08 -11.19 -0.14
N GLN A 76 5.48 -11.93 -1.19
CA GLN A 76 6.60 -12.87 -1.12
C GLN A 76 7.90 -12.12 -0.85
N SER A 77 8.20 -11.08 -1.64
CA SER A 77 9.44 -10.31 -1.47
C SER A 77 9.47 -9.58 -0.13
N TYR A 78 8.33 -9.11 0.39
CA TYR A 78 8.28 -8.44 1.68
C TYR A 78 8.56 -9.43 2.82
N SER A 79 7.94 -10.61 2.78
CA SER A 79 8.18 -11.69 3.75
C SER A 79 9.63 -12.19 3.75
N GLU A 80 10.32 -12.18 2.62
CA GLU A 80 11.73 -12.60 2.53
C GLU A 80 12.68 -11.65 3.27
N ILE A 81 12.36 -10.36 3.33
CA ILE A 81 13.17 -9.40 4.09
C ILE A 81 12.72 -9.36 5.56
N GLY A 82 11.43 -9.57 5.81
CA GLY A 82 10.79 -9.42 7.11
C GLY A 82 10.15 -8.04 7.33
N ASN A 83 9.55 -7.83 8.50
CA ASN A 83 8.84 -6.59 8.81
C ASN A 83 9.78 -5.37 8.80
N LEU A 84 9.57 -4.46 7.84
CA LEU A 84 10.35 -3.23 7.67
C LEU A 84 10.02 -2.16 8.72
N ILE A 85 8.86 -2.28 9.38
CA ILE A 85 8.41 -1.31 10.38
C ILE A 85 9.22 -1.45 11.66
N ASP A 86 9.46 -2.69 12.07
CA ASP A 86 10.20 -3.02 13.30
C ASP A 86 11.71 -3.19 13.05
N SER A 87 12.19 -2.93 11.83
CA SER A 87 13.61 -3.06 11.50
C SER A 87 14.46 -2.07 12.32
N GLU A 88 15.68 -2.44 12.69
CA GLU A 88 16.59 -1.53 13.40
C GLU A 88 17.18 -0.47 12.45
N GLU A 89 17.31 -0.83 11.17
CA GLU A 89 17.86 0.01 10.12
C GLU A 89 16.96 1.21 9.84
N SER A 90 17.58 2.38 9.71
CA SER A 90 16.88 3.64 9.44
C SER A 90 16.68 3.92 7.96
N ASN A 91 17.49 3.33 7.07
CA ASN A 91 17.40 3.53 5.64
C ASN A 91 16.84 2.29 4.96
N ILE A 92 15.88 2.46 4.06
CA ILE A 92 15.26 1.38 3.30
C ILE A 92 15.47 1.68 1.82
N MET A 93 16.22 0.82 1.14
CA MET A 93 16.49 0.90 -0.30
C MET A 93 15.64 -0.14 -1.01
N VAL A 94 14.59 0.30 -1.70
CA VAL A 94 13.70 -0.58 -2.46
C VAL A 94 14.14 -0.58 -3.91
N ARG A 95 14.62 -1.72 -4.41
CA ARG A 95 15.14 -1.87 -5.77
C ARG A 95 14.18 -2.64 -6.64
N LEU A 96 13.87 -2.07 -7.80
CA LEU A 96 13.05 -2.73 -8.81
C LEU A 96 13.95 -3.42 -9.86
N PRO A 97 13.66 -4.69 -10.22
CA PRO A 97 14.41 -5.42 -11.23
C PRO A 97 14.36 -4.80 -12.63
N GLU A 98 15.26 -5.24 -13.50
CA GLU A 98 15.32 -4.77 -14.88
C GLU A 98 14.03 -5.10 -15.68
N GLY A 99 13.52 -4.11 -16.44
CA GLY A 99 12.37 -4.31 -17.34
C GLY A 99 11.02 -4.60 -16.64
N PHE A 100 10.97 -4.39 -15.32
CA PHE A 100 9.87 -4.82 -14.47
C PHE A 100 8.65 -3.89 -14.56
N ARG A 101 7.47 -4.43 -14.83
CA ARG A 101 6.19 -3.70 -14.83
C ARG A 101 5.47 -3.87 -13.50
N VAL A 102 4.58 -2.95 -13.14
CA VAL A 102 3.90 -2.97 -11.83
C VAL A 102 2.40 -3.04 -12.05
N LEU A 103 1.75 -4.08 -11.52
CA LEU A 103 0.28 -4.12 -11.47
C LEU A 103 -0.24 -3.10 -10.46
N LEU A 104 -1.41 -2.56 -10.73
CA LEU A 104 -2.02 -1.48 -9.96
C LEU A 104 -2.13 -1.83 -8.47
N ILE A 105 -2.60 -3.03 -8.13
CA ILE A 105 -2.69 -3.51 -6.74
C ILE A 105 -1.33 -3.53 -6.03
N ALA A 106 -0.26 -3.94 -6.72
CA ALA A 106 1.06 -4.00 -6.11
C ALA A 106 1.67 -2.60 -5.97
N GLY A 107 1.45 -1.74 -6.96
CA GLY A 107 1.82 -0.32 -6.89
C GLY A 107 1.13 0.40 -5.73
N ALA A 108 -0.18 0.16 -5.55
CA ALA A 108 -0.94 0.71 -4.43
C ALA A 108 -0.36 0.28 -3.07
N ARG A 109 -0.08 -1.01 -2.88
CA ARG A 109 0.53 -1.50 -1.63
C ARG A 109 1.93 -0.93 -1.40
N LEU A 110 2.72 -0.78 -2.46
CA LEU A 110 4.03 -0.18 -2.37
C LEU A 110 3.94 1.28 -1.93
N ILE A 111 3.05 2.09 -2.53
CA ILE A 111 2.79 3.48 -2.10
C ILE A 111 2.41 3.52 -0.62
N SER A 112 1.47 2.66 -0.21
CA SER A 112 1.00 2.65 1.17
C SER A 112 2.13 2.32 2.15
N LEU A 113 2.92 1.28 1.86
CA LEU A 113 4.02 0.87 2.74
C LEU A 113 5.11 1.93 2.85
N ILE A 114 5.60 2.47 1.73
CA ILE A 114 6.74 3.40 1.77
C ILE A 114 6.38 4.75 2.42
N ASN A 115 5.16 5.24 2.20
CA ASN A 115 4.68 6.44 2.88
C ASN A 115 4.55 6.20 4.38
N TYR A 116 4.07 5.01 4.78
CA TYR A 116 3.98 4.65 6.19
C TYR A 116 5.37 4.51 6.84
N LEU A 117 6.32 3.88 6.18
CA LEU A 117 7.72 3.80 6.65
C LEU A 117 8.34 5.20 6.80
N ASN A 118 8.12 6.08 5.83
CA ASN A 118 8.58 7.48 5.92
C ASN A 118 7.90 8.24 7.06
N TYR A 119 6.60 8.02 7.27
CA TYR A 119 5.86 8.60 8.39
C TYR A 119 6.43 8.15 9.76
N LEU A 120 6.91 6.90 9.86
CA LEU A 120 7.63 6.39 11.02
C LEU A 120 9.08 6.91 11.16
N GLY A 121 9.53 7.79 10.25
CA GLY A 121 10.86 8.39 10.27
C GLY A 121 11.95 7.56 9.61
N LYS A 122 11.61 6.53 8.83
CA LYS A 122 12.57 5.79 7.99
C LYS A 122 12.94 6.63 6.76
N ASN A 123 14.20 6.59 6.36
CA ASN A 123 14.67 7.18 5.10
C ASN A 123 14.46 6.18 3.97
N VAL A 124 13.45 6.39 3.14
CA VAL A 124 13.12 5.47 2.04
C VAL A 124 13.64 6.00 0.71
N THR A 125 14.31 5.13 -0.05
CA THR A 125 14.69 5.37 -1.44
C THR A 125 14.04 4.30 -2.33
N LEU A 126 13.33 4.73 -3.38
CA LEU A 126 12.91 3.84 -4.47
C LEU A 126 13.87 3.94 -5.64
N ASP A 127 14.48 2.82 -6.02
CA ASP A 127 15.44 2.74 -7.11
C ASP A 127 14.82 2.10 -8.37
N PHE A 128 14.57 2.96 -9.37
CA PHE A 128 14.11 2.58 -10.71
C PHE A 128 15.22 2.61 -11.77
N GLU A 129 16.50 2.66 -11.40
CA GLU A 129 17.59 2.76 -12.39
C GLU A 129 17.58 1.63 -13.42
N LEU A 130 17.21 0.42 -13.02
CA LEU A 130 17.11 -0.74 -13.90
C LEU A 130 15.75 -0.84 -14.62
N CYS A 131 14.73 -0.09 -14.21
CA CYS A 131 13.37 -0.16 -14.76
C CYS A 131 12.80 1.18 -15.21
N LYS A 132 13.67 2.08 -15.72
CA LYS A 132 13.30 3.41 -16.24
C LYS A 132 12.12 3.39 -17.21
N GLY A 133 11.95 2.31 -17.99
CA GLY A 133 10.82 2.14 -18.90
C GLY A 133 9.44 2.13 -18.22
N SER A 134 9.36 1.68 -16.97
CA SER A 134 8.11 1.61 -16.20
C SER A 134 7.76 2.94 -15.54
N MET A 135 8.73 3.82 -15.33
CA MET A 135 8.49 5.15 -14.74
C MET A 135 7.49 5.97 -15.57
N GLY A 136 7.48 5.84 -16.90
CA GLY A 136 6.55 6.58 -17.75
C GLY A 136 5.08 6.19 -17.51
N TYR A 137 4.82 4.90 -17.30
CA TYR A 137 3.49 4.40 -16.90
C TYR A 137 3.16 4.83 -15.47
N LEU A 138 4.07 4.65 -14.52
CA LEU A 138 3.84 5.01 -13.12
C LEU A 138 3.57 6.52 -12.94
N ASP A 139 4.28 7.37 -13.67
CA ASP A 139 4.01 8.81 -13.73
C ASP A 139 2.65 9.12 -14.37
N ARG A 140 2.26 8.38 -15.42
CA ARG A 140 0.92 8.49 -16.01
C ARG A 140 -0.18 8.06 -15.04
N LEU A 141 0.05 7.01 -14.25
CA LEU A 141 -0.86 6.52 -13.22
C LEU A 141 -0.99 7.49 -12.04
N GLY A 142 0.01 8.35 -11.79
CA GLY A 142 0.04 9.25 -10.63
C GLY A 142 0.77 8.67 -9.43
N PHE A 143 1.52 7.57 -9.62
CA PHE A 143 2.27 6.89 -8.57
C PHE A 143 3.19 7.86 -7.82
N PHE A 144 3.97 8.67 -8.53
CA PHE A 144 4.93 9.60 -7.91
C PHE A 144 4.29 10.84 -7.27
N ASP A 145 3.05 11.19 -7.64
CA ASP A 145 2.31 12.26 -6.98
C ASP A 145 1.89 11.87 -5.56
N HIS A 146 1.69 10.57 -5.32
CA HIS A 146 1.22 10.03 -4.05
C HIS A 146 2.35 9.52 -3.16
N ILE A 147 3.61 9.73 -3.53
CA ILE A 147 4.77 9.42 -2.69
C ILE A 147 5.22 10.69 -2.00
N HIS A 148 5.37 10.64 -0.67
CA HIS A 148 5.84 11.77 0.14
C HIS A 148 7.13 12.38 -0.45
N SER A 149 7.28 13.71 -0.38
CA SER A 149 8.40 14.43 -1.02
C SER A 149 9.77 14.04 -0.49
N ASP A 150 9.83 13.61 0.77
CA ASP A 150 11.07 13.23 1.46
C ASP A 150 11.60 11.86 1.03
N ILE A 151 10.77 11.05 0.36
CA ILE A 151 11.18 9.76 -0.21
C ILE A 151 11.96 10.02 -1.49
N GLU A 152 13.17 9.50 -1.55
CA GLU A 152 14.05 9.64 -2.71
C GLU A 152 13.62 8.70 -3.84
N ILE A 153 13.65 9.19 -5.07
CA ILE A 153 13.33 8.42 -6.28
C ILE A 153 14.53 8.46 -7.22
N LEU A 154 15.13 7.30 -7.49
CA LEU A 154 16.21 7.16 -8.46
C LEU A 154 15.66 6.63 -9.81
N PRO A 155 16.22 7.06 -10.96
CA PRO A 155 17.32 8.01 -11.08
C PRO A 155 16.94 9.44 -10.72
N ASN A 156 15.68 9.85 -10.97
CA ASN A 156 15.15 11.14 -10.55
C ASN A 156 13.62 11.07 -10.47
N ARG A 157 13.02 11.71 -9.46
CA ARG A 157 11.57 11.95 -9.42
C ARG A 157 11.13 12.77 -10.65
N PRO A 158 10.03 12.41 -11.35
CA PRO A 158 9.51 13.23 -12.44
C PRO A 158 9.19 14.66 -11.97
N THR A 159 9.66 15.66 -12.72
CA THR A 159 9.47 17.08 -12.37
C THR A 159 8.07 17.59 -12.72
N THR A 160 7.38 16.91 -13.64
CA THR A 160 6.01 17.26 -14.06
C THR A 160 5.16 16.00 -14.04
N SER A 161 4.04 16.06 -13.33
CA SER A 161 3.09 14.94 -13.26
C SER A 161 2.38 14.72 -14.59
N ARG A 162 2.54 13.53 -15.17
CA ARG A 162 1.76 13.11 -16.33
C ARG A 162 0.32 12.80 -15.96
N ALA A 163 0.05 12.30 -14.76
CA ALA A 163 -1.30 12.09 -14.26
C ALA A 163 -2.10 13.40 -14.28
N LYS A 164 -1.58 14.49 -13.70
CA LYS A 164 -2.25 15.80 -13.70
C LYS A 164 -2.41 16.36 -15.11
N ARG A 165 -1.40 16.21 -15.98
CA ARG A 165 -1.44 16.71 -17.36
C ARG A 165 -2.48 15.98 -18.23
N TYR A 166 -2.67 14.69 -18.01
CA TYR A 166 -3.51 13.84 -18.86
C TYR A 166 -4.75 13.30 -18.14
N LYS A 167 -5.10 13.86 -16.97
CA LYS A 167 -6.21 13.40 -16.12
C LYS A 167 -7.48 13.21 -16.94
N GLY A 168 -8.13 12.05 -16.80
CA GLY A 168 -9.42 11.77 -17.44
C GLY A 168 -9.37 11.58 -18.96
N ASN A 169 -8.20 11.59 -19.61
CA ASN A 169 -8.09 11.42 -21.07
C ASN A 169 -8.20 9.97 -21.56
N SER A 170 -8.53 9.01 -20.69
CA SER A 170 -8.56 7.58 -21.03
C SER A 170 -9.59 6.84 -20.19
N TYR A 171 -10.39 5.98 -20.81
CA TYR A 171 -11.23 5.03 -20.10
C TYR A 171 -10.48 3.74 -19.70
N ASN A 172 -9.22 3.58 -20.13
CA ASN A 172 -8.40 2.44 -19.74
C ASN A 172 -7.66 2.66 -18.42
N LEU A 173 -7.67 3.88 -17.90
CA LEU A 173 -6.94 4.27 -16.71
C LEU A 173 -7.66 5.44 -16.04
N VAL A 174 -8.06 5.24 -14.79
CA VAL A 174 -8.33 6.33 -13.85
C VAL A 174 -7.08 6.46 -13.00
N GLU A 175 -6.48 7.66 -13.02
CA GLU A 175 -5.29 7.96 -12.25
C GLU A 175 -5.55 7.76 -10.75
N ILE A 176 -4.48 7.60 -9.98
CA ILE A 176 -4.60 7.60 -8.52
C ILE A 176 -5.17 8.94 -8.09
N GLY A 177 -6.33 8.90 -7.43
CA GLY A 177 -7.02 10.04 -6.86
C GLY A 177 -7.05 9.95 -5.35
N ASP A 178 -6.68 11.04 -4.68
CA ASP A 178 -6.80 11.18 -3.23
C ASP A 178 -8.28 11.10 -2.80
N ILE A 179 -8.51 10.44 -1.67
CA ILE A 179 -9.80 10.45 -0.97
C ILE A 179 -9.72 11.54 0.09
N ASP A 180 -10.42 12.65 -0.15
CA ASP A 180 -10.49 13.74 0.82
C ASP A 180 -11.27 13.30 2.06
N LEU A 181 -10.59 13.32 3.21
CA LEU A 181 -11.15 12.94 4.50
C LEU A 181 -12.17 13.96 5.02
N ASN A 182 -12.11 15.21 4.54
CA ASN A 182 -12.94 16.31 5.05
C ASN A 182 -14.20 16.55 4.21
N SER A 183 -14.17 16.20 2.92
CA SER A 183 -15.31 16.40 2.03
C SER A 183 -15.45 15.26 1.02
N PHE A 184 -16.65 14.66 0.97
CA PHE A 184 -16.94 13.64 -0.03
C PHE A 184 -17.17 14.32 -1.37
N ASN A 185 -16.37 13.96 -2.38
CA ASN A 185 -16.52 14.42 -3.75
C ASN A 185 -16.93 13.23 -4.64
N ASP A 186 -18.04 13.37 -5.35
CA ASP A 186 -18.54 12.37 -6.28
C ASP A 186 -17.66 12.18 -7.53
N GLU A 187 -16.74 13.12 -7.84
CA GLU A 187 -15.89 13.09 -9.04
C GLU A 187 -15.09 11.79 -9.18
N LEU A 188 -14.43 11.32 -8.13
CA LEU A 188 -13.62 10.09 -8.19
C LEU A 188 -14.51 8.83 -8.36
N PRO A 189 -15.60 8.64 -7.59
CA PRO A 189 -16.59 7.60 -7.89
C PRO A 189 -17.16 7.66 -9.32
N GLU A 190 -17.46 8.85 -9.84
CA GLU A 190 -17.96 9.03 -11.22
C GLU A 190 -16.91 8.61 -12.25
N GLU A 191 -15.64 9.04 -12.10
CA GLU A 191 -14.53 8.69 -12.98
C GLU A 191 -14.29 7.17 -13.01
N LEU A 192 -14.24 6.53 -11.83
CA LEU A 192 -14.12 5.06 -11.70
C LEU A 192 -15.29 4.34 -12.36
N THR A 193 -16.51 4.84 -12.15
CA THR A 193 -17.72 4.25 -12.74
C THR A 193 -17.70 4.35 -14.26
N ALA A 194 -17.42 5.53 -14.80
CA ALA A 194 -17.41 5.76 -16.24
C ALA A 194 -16.34 4.91 -16.94
N ALA A 195 -15.14 4.81 -16.38
CA ALA A 195 -14.10 3.93 -16.90
C ALA A 195 -14.52 2.46 -16.86
N PHE A 196 -15.15 2.02 -15.76
CA PHE A 196 -15.65 0.66 -15.62
C PHE A 196 -16.77 0.33 -16.62
N THR A 197 -17.77 1.20 -16.77
CA THR A 197 -18.93 0.96 -17.67
C THR A 197 -18.57 1.09 -19.13
N ASN A 198 -17.53 1.86 -19.49
CA ASN A 198 -17.01 1.88 -20.85
C ASN A 198 -16.62 0.48 -21.34
N HIS A 199 -16.12 -0.38 -20.45
CA HIS A 199 -15.69 -1.74 -20.79
C HIS A 199 -16.72 -2.83 -20.47
N THR A 200 -17.66 -2.56 -19.58
CA THR A 200 -18.63 -3.56 -19.07
C THR A 200 -20.08 -3.29 -19.47
N GLY A 201 -20.39 -2.08 -19.93
CA GLY A 201 -21.70 -1.62 -20.38
C GLY A 201 -22.42 -0.68 -19.40
N GLU A 202 -23.25 0.21 -19.93
CA GLU A 202 -23.98 1.23 -19.16
C GLU A 202 -25.05 0.68 -18.20
N SER A 203 -25.55 -0.54 -18.42
CA SER A 203 -26.49 -1.19 -17.50
C SER A 203 -25.93 -1.38 -16.08
N TYR A 204 -24.63 -1.17 -15.91
CA TYR A 204 -23.89 -1.35 -14.68
C TYR A 204 -23.53 -0.03 -13.99
N TYR A 205 -23.90 1.13 -14.54
CA TYR A 205 -23.50 2.41 -13.99
C TYR A 205 -23.92 2.59 -12.53
N MET A 206 -25.22 2.52 -12.25
CA MET A 206 -25.76 2.85 -10.93
C MET A 206 -25.18 1.99 -9.81
N ALA A 207 -24.99 0.70 -10.08
CA ALA A 207 -24.52 -0.19 -9.05
C ALA A 207 -22.97 -0.16 -8.92
N ALA A 208 -22.20 0.13 -9.99
CA ALA A 208 -20.75 0.37 -9.89
C ALA A 208 -20.47 1.67 -9.15
N PHE A 209 -21.22 2.74 -9.47
CA PHE A 209 -21.20 4.00 -8.73
C PHE A 209 -21.48 3.78 -7.25
N THR A 210 -22.55 3.05 -6.90
CA THR A 210 -22.85 2.75 -5.49
C THR A 210 -21.69 2.03 -4.80
N VAL A 211 -21.08 1.04 -5.45
CA VAL A 211 -19.96 0.29 -4.89
C VAL A 211 -18.76 1.19 -4.64
N PHE A 212 -18.33 1.96 -5.63
CA PHE A 212 -17.17 2.84 -5.50
C PHE A 212 -17.42 3.97 -4.49
N SER A 213 -18.60 4.61 -4.52
CA SER A 213 -18.96 5.65 -3.55
C SER A 213 -19.01 5.12 -2.12
N GLU A 214 -19.55 3.92 -1.88
CA GLU A 214 -19.59 3.36 -0.53
C GLU A 214 -18.19 2.95 -0.03
N LEU A 215 -17.33 2.40 -0.89
CA LEU A 215 -15.97 2.04 -0.50
C LEU A 215 -15.11 3.28 -0.23
N ILE A 216 -15.21 4.31 -1.07
CA ILE A 216 -14.53 5.59 -0.87
C ILE A 216 -15.08 6.29 0.38
N GLY A 217 -16.40 6.26 0.58
CA GLY A 217 -17.03 6.80 1.78
C GLY A 217 -16.56 6.11 3.06
N ASN A 218 -16.36 4.79 3.03
CA ASN A 218 -15.78 4.06 4.17
C ASN A 218 -14.37 4.53 4.49
N VAL A 219 -13.53 4.78 3.47
CA VAL A 219 -12.19 5.33 3.70
C VAL A 219 -12.29 6.69 4.38
N GLN A 220 -13.10 7.60 3.83
CA GLN A 220 -13.28 8.94 4.39
C GLN A 220 -13.74 8.92 5.85
N GLU A 221 -14.69 8.05 6.18
CA GLU A 221 -15.26 7.99 7.53
C GLU A 221 -14.31 7.39 8.58
N HIS A 222 -13.33 6.55 8.20
CA HIS A 222 -12.53 5.72 9.13
C HIS A 222 -11.01 5.83 8.99
N SER A 223 -10.52 6.73 8.12
CA SER A 223 -9.10 7.03 8.04
C SER A 223 -8.72 7.88 9.26
N GLU A 224 -8.56 7.27 10.44
CA GLU A 224 -8.00 7.92 11.64
C GLU A 224 -6.47 8.12 11.51
N THR A 225 -6.02 8.60 10.35
CA THR A 225 -4.62 8.67 9.95
C THR A 225 -4.36 9.96 9.18
N PRO A 226 -3.17 10.57 9.34
CA PRO A 226 -2.78 11.74 8.57
C PRO A 226 -2.45 11.42 7.10
N ILE A 227 -2.33 10.14 6.74
CA ILE A 227 -2.06 9.72 5.35
C ILE A 227 -3.40 9.54 4.64
N PRO A 228 -3.69 10.31 3.57
CA PRO A 228 -4.93 10.17 2.83
C PRO A 228 -4.99 8.81 2.14
N GLY A 229 -6.20 8.23 2.12
CA GLY A 229 -6.47 7.08 1.26
C GLY A 229 -6.57 7.50 -0.21
N PHE A 230 -6.61 6.52 -1.10
CA PHE A 230 -6.69 6.75 -2.54
C PHE A 230 -7.44 5.64 -3.26
N ALA A 231 -7.91 5.94 -4.47
CA ALA A 231 -8.47 4.95 -5.38
C ALA A 231 -7.96 5.13 -6.81
N ALA A 232 -7.97 4.05 -7.59
CA ALA A 232 -7.54 4.04 -8.99
C ALA A 232 -8.14 2.85 -9.75
N LEU A 233 -8.14 2.92 -11.08
CA LEU A 233 -8.62 1.84 -11.95
C LEU A 233 -7.71 1.69 -13.17
N GLN A 234 -7.38 0.46 -13.54
CA GLN A 234 -6.64 0.15 -14.77
C GLN A 234 -7.32 -1.01 -15.52
N PHE A 235 -7.56 -0.81 -16.81
CA PHE A 235 -7.89 -1.87 -17.74
C PHE A 235 -6.59 -2.49 -18.30
N TYR A 236 -6.45 -3.80 -18.18
CA TYR A 236 -5.35 -4.56 -18.76
C TYR A 236 -5.87 -5.35 -19.95
N GLU A 237 -5.37 -4.98 -21.14
CA GLU A 237 -5.68 -5.70 -22.36
C GLU A 237 -4.91 -7.04 -22.38
N GLY A 238 -5.67 -8.13 -22.46
CA GLY A 238 -5.13 -9.47 -22.59
C GLY A 238 -4.66 -9.76 -24.01
N LYS A 239 -3.90 -10.86 -24.21
CA LYS A 239 -3.55 -11.33 -25.56
C LYS A 239 -4.80 -11.75 -26.35
N ASN A 240 -5.83 -12.21 -25.64
CA ASN A 240 -7.16 -12.47 -26.16
C ASN A 240 -8.19 -11.69 -25.33
N SER A 241 -9.41 -11.50 -25.87
CA SER A 241 -10.48 -10.79 -25.17
C SER A 241 -10.76 -11.39 -23.78
N HIS A 242 -10.74 -12.73 -23.66
CA HIS A 242 -10.99 -13.47 -22.42
C HIS A 242 -9.89 -13.36 -21.35
N ASP A 243 -8.73 -12.78 -21.71
CA ASP A 243 -7.62 -12.54 -20.79
C ASP A 243 -7.59 -11.08 -20.29
N SER A 244 -8.51 -10.23 -20.80
CA SER A 244 -8.58 -8.83 -20.42
C SER A 244 -9.29 -8.68 -19.08
N HIS A 245 -8.80 -7.77 -18.24
CA HIS A 245 -9.41 -7.53 -16.95
C HIS A 245 -9.35 -6.07 -16.54
N ILE A 246 -10.23 -5.69 -15.62
CA ILE A 246 -10.24 -4.36 -15.00
C ILE A 246 -9.86 -4.53 -13.54
N GLN A 247 -8.77 -3.88 -13.13
CA GLN A 247 -8.35 -3.82 -11.75
C GLN A 247 -8.73 -2.46 -11.15
N THR A 248 -9.49 -2.47 -10.07
CA THR A 248 -9.81 -1.28 -9.28
C THR A 248 -9.27 -1.44 -7.87
N VAL A 249 -8.55 -0.44 -7.38
CA VAL A 249 -7.99 -0.43 -6.02
C VAL A 249 -8.59 0.72 -5.21
N ILE A 250 -8.89 0.44 -3.95
CA ILE A 250 -9.25 1.42 -2.93
C ILE A 250 -8.39 1.10 -1.73
N SER A 251 -7.59 2.06 -1.27
CA SER A 251 -6.61 1.88 -0.21
C SER A 251 -6.69 2.99 0.81
N ASP A 252 -6.51 2.64 2.07
CA ASP A 252 -6.38 3.57 3.18
C ASP A 252 -5.23 3.17 4.11
N HIS A 253 -4.96 4.01 5.11
CA HIS A 253 -4.05 3.73 6.23
C HIS A 253 -4.80 3.74 7.57
N GLY A 254 -6.10 3.49 7.54
CA GLY A 254 -7.03 3.63 8.68
C GLY A 254 -7.04 2.41 9.60
N LEU A 255 -8.05 2.35 10.46
CA LEU A 255 -8.16 1.32 11.51
C LEU A 255 -8.33 -0.11 10.98
N GLY A 256 -8.75 -0.29 9.73
CA GLY A 256 -9.03 -1.62 9.17
C GLY A 256 -10.51 -1.98 9.12
N LEU A 257 -10.92 -2.68 8.05
CA LEU A 257 -12.29 -3.17 7.88
C LEU A 257 -12.75 -4.07 9.04
N SER A 258 -11.90 -4.98 9.53
CA SER A 258 -12.31 -5.86 10.62
C SER A 258 -12.50 -5.12 11.94
N ASN A 259 -11.65 -4.15 12.24
CA ASN A 259 -11.72 -3.34 13.47
C ASN A 259 -12.99 -2.46 13.47
N THR A 260 -13.27 -1.78 12.36
CA THR A 260 -14.50 -0.99 12.19
C THR A 260 -15.78 -1.84 12.29
N LEU A 261 -15.74 -3.10 11.83
CA LEU A 261 -16.85 -4.04 12.00
C LEU A 261 -17.01 -4.52 13.46
N LYS A 262 -15.92 -4.70 14.21
CA LYS A 262 -15.93 -5.15 15.61
C LYS A 262 -16.60 -4.13 16.54
N GLU A 263 -16.33 -2.84 16.37
CA GLU A 263 -16.81 -1.76 17.26
C GLU A 263 -18.31 -1.81 17.55
N ASN A 264 -19.12 -2.13 16.53
CA ASN A 264 -20.57 -2.16 16.64
C ASN A 264 -21.17 -3.58 16.52
N LEU A 265 -20.32 -4.62 16.52
CA LEU A 265 -20.75 -6.00 16.32
C LEU A 265 -21.66 -6.49 17.46
N HIS A 266 -21.33 -6.18 18.71
CA HIS A 266 -22.15 -6.54 19.87
C HIS A 266 -23.54 -5.86 19.85
N LYS A 267 -23.60 -4.64 19.31
CA LYS A 267 -24.82 -3.84 19.23
C LYS A 267 -25.75 -4.35 18.12
N HIS A 268 -25.23 -4.59 16.93
CA HIS A 268 -26.06 -4.92 15.75
C HIS A 268 -26.16 -6.42 15.45
N TYR A 269 -25.17 -7.21 15.87
CA TYR A 269 -25.10 -8.65 15.61
C TYR A 269 -24.69 -9.44 16.87
N PRO A 270 -25.40 -9.32 17.99
CA PRO A 270 -25.00 -9.92 19.28
C PRO A 270 -24.80 -11.43 19.20
N LYS A 271 -25.61 -12.15 18.40
CA LYS A 271 -25.48 -13.59 18.17
C LYS A 271 -24.18 -13.96 17.47
N LEU A 272 -23.74 -13.13 16.52
CA LEU A 272 -22.47 -13.35 15.81
C LEU A 272 -21.30 -13.04 16.75
N ALA A 273 -21.37 -11.91 17.46
CA ALA A 273 -20.35 -11.51 18.42
C ALA A 273 -20.12 -12.57 19.51
N SER A 274 -21.18 -13.18 20.04
CA SER A 274 -21.06 -14.24 21.07
C SER A 274 -20.38 -15.53 20.59
N THR A 275 -20.19 -15.69 19.27
CA THR A 275 -19.56 -16.89 18.69
C THR A 275 -18.08 -16.67 18.32
N MET A 276 -17.52 -15.52 18.67
CA MET A 276 -16.24 -15.05 18.17
C MET A 276 -15.39 -14.51 19.32
N ASP A 277 -14.10 -14.83 19.27
CA ASP A 277 -13.09 -14.18 20.09
C ASP A 277 -12.57 -12.97 19.32
N LEU A 278 -13.04 -11.76 19.64
CA LEU A 278 -12.80 -10.56 18.83
C LEU A 278 -11.34 -10.09 18.85
N ASP A 279 -10.51 -10.62 19.75
CA ASP A 279 -9.08 -10.31 19.83
C ASP A 279 -8.23 -11.26 18.97
N CYS A 280 -8.87 -12.24 18.31
CA CYS A 280 -8.19 -13.24 17.49
C CYS A 280 -8.26 -12.93 15.99
N VAL A 281 -7.15 -13.13 15.28
CA VAL A 281 -7.04 -13.02 13.80
C VAL A 281 -8.07 -13.89 13.07
N ALA A 282 -8.43 -15.05 13.62
CA ALA A 282 -9.46 -15.92 13.05
C ALA A 282 -10.84 -15.22 12.97
N SER A 283 -11.13 -14.35 13.94
CA SER A 283 -12.34 -13.53 13.92
C SER A 283 -12.28 -12.45 12.86
N ASP A 284 -11.13 -11.83 12.63
CA ASP A 284 -10.94 -10.87 11.53
C ASP A 284 -11.23 -11.49 10.17
N LEU A 285 -10.63 -12.66 9.91
CA LEU A 285 -10.87 -13.42 8.68
C LEU A 285 -12.35 -13.74 8.49
N LYS A 286 -13.03 -14.18 9.55
CA LYS A 286 -14.46 -14.51 9.52
C LYS A 286 -15.33 -13.28 9.28
N LEU A 287 -15.02 -12.13 9.90
CA LEU A 287 -15.75 -10.88 9.69
C LEU A 287 -15.58 -10.36 8.27
N ILE A 288 -14.34 -10.28 7.77
CA ILE A 288 -14.04 -9.83 6.41
C ILE A 288 -14.73 -10.74 5.38
N THR A 289 -14.56 -12.06 5.53
CA THR A 289 -15.21 -13.03 4.62
C THR A 289 -16.72 -12.83 4.64
N LYS A 290 -17.33 -12.75 5.82
CA LYS A 290 -18.79 -12.59 5.96
C LYS A 290 -19.29 -11.25 5.42
N ALA A 291 -18.54 -10.17 5.59
CA ALA A 291 -18.87 -8.86 5.03
C ALA A 291 -18.90 -8.91 3.49
N LEU A 292 -17.97 -9.64 2.89
CA LEU A 292 -17.86 -9.79 1.44
C LEU A 292 -18.78 -10.87 0.85
N THR A 293 -19.21 -11.88 1.62
CA THR A 293 -20.06 -12.99 1.12
C THR A 293 -21.54 -12.88 1.49
N ASP A 294 -21.88 -12.20 2.58
CA ASP A 294 -23.27 -12.11 3.02
C ASP A 294 -23.86 -10.74 2.69
N GLY A 295 -23.01 -9.73 2.48
CA GLY A 295 -23.38 -8.34 2.17
C GLY A 295 -24.30 -7.68 3.20
N LYS A 296 -24.53 -8.33 4.34
CA LYS A 296 -25.45 -7.89 5.40
C LYS A 296 -24.71 -7.51 6.67
N LEU A 297 -23.38 -7.62 6.67
CA LEU A 297 -22.54 -7.24 7.79
C LEU A 297 -22.00 -5.83 7.52
N SER A 298 -22.54 -4.87 8.26
CA SER A 298 -22.19 -3.46 8.20
C SER A 298 -22.06 -2.94 9.63
N ARG A 299 -21.19 -1.96 9.85
CA ARG A 299 -21.05 -1.30 11.15
C ARG A 299 -22.36 -0.69 11.66
N PHE A 300 -23.28 -0.34 10.77
CA PHE A 300 -24.57 0.29 11.11
C PHE A 300 -25.71 -0.73 11.35
N GLY A 301 -25.45 -2.02 11.17
CA GLY A 301 -26.50 -3.03 11.18
C GLY A 301 -27.37 -3.02 9.92
N HIS A 302 -28.44 -3.80 9.94
CA HIS A 302 -29.50 -3.74 8.94
C HIS A 302 -30.67 -2.92 9.53
N ASN A 303 -30.80 -1.65 9.14
CA ASN A 303 -31.91 -0.82 9.60
C ASN A 303 -32.93 -0.63 8.46
N PRO A 304 -34.12 -1.26 8.52
CA PRO A 304 -35.11 -1.17 7.44
C PRO A 304 -35.79 0.22 7.33
N ASP A 305 -35.72 1.05 8.39
CA ASP A 305 -36.41 2.35 8.47
C ASP A 305 -35.45 3.57 8.43
N GLY A 306 -34.16 3.37 8.14
CA GLY A 306 -33.15 4.43 7.98
C GLY A 306 -32.57 4.46 6.57
N GLU A 307 -31.80 5.52 6.23
CA GLU A 307 -30.97 5.53 5.01
C GLU A 307 -30.20 4.20 4.92
N ALA A 308 -30.41 3.46 3.83
CA ALA A 308 -29.86 2.11 3.68
C ALA A 308 -28.33 2.15 3.51
N ARG A 309 -27.59 2.24 4.62
CA ARG A 309 -26.12 2.24 4.67
C ARG A 309 -25.57 0.81 4.78
N GLY A 310 -24.44 0.53 4.12
CA GLY A 310 -23.80 -0.80 4.13
C GLY A 310 -24.27 -1.73 3.01
N LEU A 311 -24.74 -1.18 1.89
CA LEU A 311 -25.12 -1.94 0.69
C LEU A 311 -23.96 -2.15 -0.28
N GLY A 312 -22.83 -1.48 -0.05
CA GLY A 312 -21.71 -1.36 -0.97
C GLY A 312 -20.97 -2.67 -1.09
N LEU A 313 -20.63 -3.30 0.04
CA LEU A 313 -20.02 -4.64 0.06
C LEU A 313 -20.97 -5.70 -0.52
N LYS A 314 -22.28 -5.58 -0.28
CA LYS A 314 -23.30 -6.46 -0.89
C LYS A 314 -23.37 -6.30 -2.40
N ARG A 315 -23.48 -5.07 -2.89
CA ARG A 315 -23.56 -4.79 -4.32
C ARG A 315 -22.25 -5.15 -5.00
N SER A 316 -21.12 -4.94 -4.34
CA SER A 316 -19.79 -5.39 -4.80
C SER A 316 -19.77 -6.90 -5.01
N GLN A 317 -20.38 -7.65 -4.09
CA GLN A 317 -20.59 -9.08 -4.25
C GLN A 317 -21.52 -9.40 -5.41
N ASP A 318 -22.65 -8.71 -5.57
CA ASP A 318 -23.56 -8.92 -6.72
C ASP A 318 -22.83 -8.71 -8.05
N TYR A 319 -21.89 -7.74 -8.12
CA TYR A 319 -20.98 -7.55 -9.26
C TYR A 319 -20.00 -8.68 -9.45
N ALA A 320 -19.32 -9.07 -8.38
CA ALA A 320 -18.38 -10.18 -8.43
C ALA A 320 -19.09 -11.50 -8.75
N LEU A 321 -20.36 -11.67 -8.41
CA LEU A 321 -21.14 -12.84 -8.85
C LEU A 321 -21.48 -12.76 -10.34
N LYS A 322 -21.81 -11.57 -10.84
CA LYS A 322 -22.21 -11.33 -12.22
C LYS A 322 -21.04 -11.35 -13.22
N TYR A 323 -19.86 -10.94 -12.78
CA TYR A 323 -18.60 -10.97 -13.53
C TYR A 323 -17.63 -11.93 -12.86
N ASN A 324 -16.87 -12.72 -13.61
CA ASN A 324 -15.85 -13.54 -12.95
C ASN A 324 -14.80 -12.60 -12.35
N ALA A 325 -14.76 -12.51 -11.03
CA ALA A 325 -13.99 -11.50 -10.35
C ALA A 325 -13.22 -12.08 -9.17
N GLU A 326 -12.04 -11.54 -8.93
CA GLU A 326 -11.28 -11.74 -7.71
C GLU A 326 -11.41 -10.49 -6.84
N ILE A 327 -11.90 -10.65 -5.62
CA ILE A 327 -11.84 -9.61 -4.59
C ILE A 327 -10.70 -9.96 -3.65
N THR A 328 -9.74 -9.06 -3.51
CA THR A 328 -8.67 -9.16 -2.53
C THR A 328 -8.83 -8.07 -1.47
N VAL A 329 -8.84 -8.44 -0.20
CA VAL A 329 -8.73 -7.50 0.93
C VAL A 329 -7.46 -7.84 1.71
N ARG A 330 -6.53 -6.89 1.77
CA ARG A 330 -5.30 -6.95 2.56
C ARG A 330 -5.39 -5.96 3.70
N GLN A 331 -5.24 -6.43 4.93
CA GLN A 331 -5.28 -5.61 6.13
C GLN A 331 -4.20 -6.09 7.11
N GLU A 332 -3.38 -5.19 7.65
CA GLU A 332 -2.36 -5.47 8.69
C GLU A 332 -1.46 -6.67 8.37
N ASN A 333 -1.71 -7.85 8.97
CA ASN A 333 -0.93 -9.08 8.79
C ASN A 333 -1.72 -10.20 8.09
N LEU A 334 -2.87 -9.90 7.49
CA LEU A 334 -3.72 -10.88 6.82
C LEU A 334 -4.18 -10.43 5.43
N MET A 335 -4.58 -11.42 4.63
CA MET A 335 -5.20 -11.22 3.32
C MET A 335 -6.32 -12.23 3.11
N VAL A 336 -7.45 -11.75 2.57
CA VAL A 336 -8.57 -12.59 2.11
C VAL A 336 -8.72 -12.40 0.61
N LYS A 337 -8.87 -13.51 -0.11
CA LYS A 337 -9.11 -13.56 -1.56
C LYS A 337 -10.37 -14.36 -1.85
N LEU A 338 -11.34 -13.74 -2.49
CA LEU A 338 -12.60 -14.39 -2.90
C LEU A 338 -12.67 -14.42 -4.41
N PHE A 339 -12.88 -15.62 -4.95
CA PHE A 339 -12.97 -15.84 -6.38
C PHE A 339 -14.41 -16.18 -6.73
N PHE A 340 -15.01 -15.33 -7.53
CA PHE A 340 -16.37 -15.47 -7.98
C PHE A 340 -16.39 -15.79 -9.48
N GLY A 341 -17.35 -16.63 -9.87
CA GLY A 341 -17.52 -17.05 -11.26
C GLY A 341 -18.83 -17.79 -11.42
N ASP A 342 -19.41 -17.68 -12.61
CA ASP A 342 -20.68 -18.32 -12.98
C ASP A 342 -21.80 -18.08 -11.94
N GLY A 343 -21.93 -16.85 -11.41
CA GLY A 343 -22.99 -16.49 -10.47
C GLY A 343 -22.81 -16.98 -9.04
N LYS A 344 -21.63 -17.51 -8.66
CA LYS A 344 -21.38 -18.05 -7.31
C LYS A 344 -19.94 -17.80 -6.83
N LEU A 345 -19.73 -17.89 -5.52
CA LEU A 345 -18.38 -18.00 -4.95
C LEU A 345 -17.80 -19.38 -5.34
N ILE A 346 -16.69 -19.38 -6.08
CA ILE A 346 -16.01 -20.58 -6.54
C ILE A 346 -15.03 -21.07 -5.47
N ARG A 347 -14.25 -20.17 -4.90
CA ARG A 347 -13.29 -20.46 -3.83
C ARG A 347 -12.99 -19.22 -2.99
N SER A 348 -12.58 -19.47 -1.75
CA SER A 348 -12.06 -18.45 -0.84
C SER A 348 -10.69 -18.90 -0.33
N ASN A 349 -9.69 -18.05 -0.47
CA ASN A 349 -8.36 -18.26 0.09
C ASN A 349 -8.07 -17.18 1.13
N HIS A 350 -7.25 -17.51 2.11
CA HIS A 350 -6.74 -16.54 3.06
C HIS A 350 -5.27 -16.82 3.35
N ARG A 351 -4.56 -15.77 3.77
CA ARG A 351 -3.20 -15.85 4.31
C ARG A 351 -3.17 -15.06 5.61
N THR A 352 -2.57 -15.64 6.63
CA THR A 352 -2.19 -14.99 7.88
C THR A 352 -0.68 -14.81 7.89
N ASP A 353 -0.15 -14.19 8.95
CA ASP A 353 1.28 -14.07 9.19
C ASP A 353 2.02 -13.35 8.05
N LEU A 354 1.32 -12.42 7.39
CA LEU A 354 1.92 -11.51 6.42
C LEU A 354 2.63 -10.38 7.18
N GLU A 355 3.66 -9.81 6.58
CA GLU A 355 4.34 -8.65 7.15
C GLU A 355 3.41 -7.45 7.24
N PHE A 356 3.57 -6.62 8.28
CA PHE A 356 2.59 -5.58 8.57
C PHE A 356 2.48 -4.57 7.43
N LEU A 357 1.23 -4.30 7.03
CA LEU A 357 0.86 -3.23 6.10
C LEU A 357 -0.34 -2.46 6.68
N ALA A 358 -0.14 -1.18 6.98
CA ALA A 358 -1.15 -0.34 7.63
C ALA A 358 -2.40 -0.15 6.76
N GLY A 359 -3.58 -0.17 7.39
CA GLY A 359 -4.86 0.13 6.74
C GLY A 359 -5.50 -1.04 5.99
N THR A 360 -6.48 -0.69 5.16
CA THR A 360 -7.21 -1.64 4.31
C THR A 360 -6.90 -1.38 2.84
N HIS A 361 -6.49 -2.43 2.12
CA HIS A 361 -6.31 -2.40 0.68
C HIS A 361 -7.27 -3.37 0.01
N VAL A 362 -8.30 -2.81 -0.60
CA VAL A 362 -9.29 -3.57 -1.38
C VAL A 362 -8.92 -3.49 -2.85
N CYS A 363 -8.93 -4.64 -3.51
CA CYS A 363 -8.78 -4.73 -4.95
C CYS A 363 -9.90 -5.59 -5.52
N PHE A 364 -10.54 -5.07 -6.56
CA PHE A 364 -11.44 -5.81 -7.43
C PHE A 364 -10.73 -6.06 -8.75
N ASP A 365 -10.64 -7.32 -9.16
CA ASP A 365 -10.09 -7.72 -10.45
C ASP A 365 -11.18 -8.42 -11.25
N PHE A 366 -11.76 -7.71 -12.22
CA PHE A 366 -12.89 -8.17 -13.03
C PHE A 366 -12.40 -8.73 -14.35
N ILE A 367 -12.54 -10.04 -14.56
CA ILE A 367 -12.18 -10.71 -15.79
C ILE A 367 -13.30 -10.51 -16.82
N LEU A 368 -12.96 -9.87 -17.93
CA LEU A 368 -13.87 -9.65 -19.05
C LEU A 368 -13.89 -10.90 -19.93
N LYS A 369 -15.07 -11.44 -20.19
CA LYS A 369 -15.28 -12.57 -21.10
C LYS A 369 -15.74 -12.06 -22.46
#